data_AF-A0A9X0RZU1-F1
#
_entry.id   AF-A0A9X0RZU1-F1
#
_cell.length_a   1.000
_cell.length_b   1.000
_cell.length_c   1.000
_cell.angle_alpha   90.00
_cell.angle_beta   90.00
_cell.angle_gamma   90.00
#
_symmetry.space_group_name_H-M   'P 1'
#
loop_
_entity.id
_entity.type
_entity.pdbx_description
1 polymer ?
#
loop_
_entity_poly.entity_id
_entity_poly.type
_entity_poly.pdbx_seq_one_letter_code
_entity_poly.pdbx_strand_id
1 'polypeptide(L)'
;VSERWIPLDSSHEGIVESKLAAESRSFMKPMRFDAAEDDVFADFHLLDTSTNHLPMEVFGMRTGEYLLRKSQKQTFYNEKYGSDGWWYWDAYSSPSAEAMPPFPPAGKNRGS
;
A
#
# COMPACT_ATOMS: atom_id res chain seq x y z
N VAL A 1 8.32 2.91 31.18
CA VAL A 1 8.92 2.20 30.04
C VAL A 1 7.87 1.96 28.97
N SER A 2 7.99 2.63 27.82
CA SER A 2 7.32 2.22 26.57
C SER A 2 8.28 1.29 25.82
N GLU A 3 8.15 -0.01 26.08
CA GLU A 3 9.14 -1.05 25.75
C GLU A 3 8.76 -1.93 24.56
N ARG A 4 7.79 -1.54 23.74
CA ARG A 4 7.10 -2.50 22.86
C ARG A 4 7.83 -2.73 21.53
N TRP A 5 8.74 -3.69 21.61
CA TRP A 5 9.12 -4.63 20.56
C TRP A 5 7.87 -5.35 19.98
N ILE A 6 7.87 -5.57 18.64
CA ILE A 6 7.08 -6.46 17.74
C ILE A 6 5.65 -6.02 17.26
N PRO A 7 5.18 -6.43 16.05
CA PRO A 7 4.96 -5.57 14.88
C PRO A 7 3.48 -5.49 14.43
N LEU A 8 2.97 -4.29 14.19
CA LEU A 8 2.20 -4.04 12.97
C LEU A 8 3.27 -3.78 11.92
N ASP A 9 3.22 -4.29 10.69
CA ASP A 9 4.31 -4.00 9.72
C ASP A 9 4.58 -2.48 9.60
N SER A 10 3.56 -1.64 9.84
CA SER A 10 3.69 -0.45 10.70
C SER A 10 2.31 0.03 11.20
N SER A 11 2.26 0.92 12.21
CA SER A 11 1.03 1.64 12.59
C SER A 11 0.35 2.37 11.41
N HIS A 12 1.10 2.65 10.34
CA HIS A 12 0.61 3.33 9.15
C HIS A 12 -0.29 2.43 8.29
N GLU A 13 -0.07 1.11 8.26
CA GLU A 13 -0.97 0.19 7.54
C GLU A 13 -2.38 0.23 8.12
N GLY A 14 -2.50 0.28 9.45
CA GLY A 14 -3.79 0.41 10.13
C GLY A 14 -4.51 1.72 9.80
N ILE A 15 -3.77 2.80 9.51
CA ILE A 15 -4.35 4.07 9.04
C ILE A 15 -4.94 3.89 7.64
N VAL A 16 -4.21 3.22 6.73
CA VAL A 16 -4.69 2.94 5.37
C VAL A 16 -5.94 2.06 5.41
N GLU A 17 -5.90 0.96 6.16
CA GLU A 17 -7.04 0.04 6.34
C GLU A 17 -8.27 0.76 6.90
N SER A 18 -8.09 1.56 7.97
CA SER A 18 -9.18 2.32 8.58
C SER A 18 -9.82 3.29 7.60
N LYS A 19 -9.02 3.96 6.76
CA LYS A 19 -9.55 4.86 5.74
C LYS A 19 -10.22 4.12 4.59
N LEU A 20 -9.66 2.98 4.14
CA LEU A 20 -10.30 2.11 3.14
C LEU A 20 -11.69 1.64 3.63
N ALA A 21 -11.78 1.23 4.89
CA ALA A 21 -13.03 0.82 5.52
C ALA A 21 -14.02 1.99 5.65
N ALA A 22 -13.55 3.16 6.12
CA ALA A 22 -14.39 4.36 6.24
C ALA A 22 -14.95 4.83 4.90
N GLU A 23 -14.18 4.69 3.81
CA GLU A 23 -14.60 4.99 2.44
C GLU A 23 -15.35 3.83 1.76
N SER A 24 -15.63 2.73 2.48
CA SER A 24 -16.33 1.54 1.96
C SER A 24 -15.70 0.96 0.69
N ARG A 25 -14.37 0.96 0.63
CA ARG A 25 -13.59 0.46 -0.52
C ARG A 25 -13.53 -1.06 -0.54
N SER A 26 -13.44 -1.64 -1.73
CA SER A 26 -13.13 -3.07 -1.88
C SER A 26 -11.62 -3.27 -1.96
N PHE A 27 -11.04 -4.03 -1.03
CA PHE A 27 -9.60 -4.25 -0.97
C PHE A 27 -9.26 -5.66 -0.43
N MET A 28 -8.03 -6.12 -0.69
CA MET A 28 -7.46 -7.32 -0.05
C MET A 28 -6.05 -7.07 0.46
N LYS A 29 -5.69 -7.73 1.56
CA LYS A 29 -4.30 -7.81 2.05
C LYS A 29 -3.72 -9.17 1.68
N PRO A 30 -2.65 -9.24 0.87
CA PRO A 30 -2.08 -10.51 0.46
C PRO A 30 -1.44 -11.23 1.65
N MET A 31 -1.67 -12.54 1.75
CA MET A 31 -1.05 -13.39 2.77
C MET A 31 0.39 -13.71 2.36
N ARG A 32 1.35 -13.40 3.23
CA ARG A 32 2.79 -13.63 2.97
C ARG A 32 3.26 -15.09 3.17
N PHE A 33 2.34 -16.02 3.43
CA PHE A 33 2.67 -17.34 4.01
C PHE A 33 3.14 -18.41 3.01
N ASP A 34 2.86 -18.30 1.71
CA ASP A 34 3.16 -19.36 0.72
C ASP A 34 4.09 -18.94 -0.43
N ALA A 35 4.81 -17.82 -0.28
CA ALA A 35 5.59 -17.28 -1.38
C ALA A 35 7.10 -17.55 -1.22
N ALA A 36 7.74 -17.92 -2.33
CA ALA A 36 9.19 -17.86 -2.46
C ALA A 36 9.65 -16.41 -2.19
N GLU A 37 10.85 -16.24 -1.62
CA GLU A 37 11.39 -14.96 -1.12
C GLU A 37 11.42 -13.81 -2.15
N ASP A 38 11.18 -14.11 -3.44
CA ASP A 38 11.26 -13.19 -4.58
C ASP A 38 9.93 -12.57 -5.03
N ASP A 39 8.77 -12.96 -4.49
CA ASP A 39 7.50 -12.33 -4.87
C ASP A 39 7.30 -10.98 -4.14
N VAL A 40 7.32 -9.90 -4.91
CA VAL A 40 7.03 -8.55 -4.42
C VAL A 40 5.52 -8.41 -4.19
N PHE A 41 5.09 -8.60 -2.94
CA PHE A 41 3.71 -8.32 -2.52
C PHE A 41 3.54 -6.87 -2.10
N ALA A 42 2.45 -6.27 -2.59
CA ALA A 42 1.94 -5.01 -2.08
C ALA A 42 1.38 -5.18 -0.67
N ASP A 43 1.31 -4.11 0.11
CA ASP A 43 0.68 -4.17 1.44
C ASP A 43 -0.84 -4.35 1.31
N PHE A 44 -1.45 -3.74 0.27
CA PHE A 44 -2.85 -3.93 -0.08
C PHE A 44 -3.04 -3.98 -1.60
N HIS A 45 -4.16 -4.54 -2.03
CA HIS A 45 -4.68 -4.40 -3.38
C HIS A 45 -6.06 -3.77 -3.33
N LEU A 46 -6.24 -2.69 -4.08
CA LEU A 46 -7.53 -2.03 -4.27
C LEU A 46 -8.26 -2.70 -5.45
N LEU A 47 -9.45 -3.22 -5.17
CA LEU A 47 -10.18 -4.10 -6.09
C LEU A 47 -11.34 -3.41 -6.80
N ASP A 48 -11.70 -2.21 -6.35
CA ASP A 48 -12.83 -1.45 -6.90
C ASP A 48 -12.41 -0.40 -7.94
N THR A 49 -11.18 -0.42 -8.45
CA THR A 49 -10.72 0.49 -9.53
C THR A 49 -11.12 -0.03 -10.92
N SER A 50 -10.94 0.77 -11.97
CA SER A 50 -11.17 0.31 -13.35
C SER A 50 -10.31 -0.88 -13.79
N THR A 51 -9.18 -1.11 -13.13
CA THR A 51 -8.28 -2.24 -13.39
C THR A 51 -8.56 -3.44 -12.48
N ASN A 52 -9.52 -3.33 -11.54
CA ASN A 52 -9.93 -4.31 -10.54
C ASN A 52 -8.80 -4.89 -9.65
N HIS A 53 -7.57 -4.37 -9.77
CA HIS A 53 -6.42 -4.87 -9.02
C HIS A 53 -5.26 -3.86 -9.04
N LEU A 54 -5.40 -2.80 -8.25
CA LEU A 54 -4.37 -1.75 -8.12
C LEU A 54 -3.54 -1.98 -6.85
N PRO A 55 -2.22 -2.24 -6.96
CA PRO A 55 -1.36 -2.44 -5.79
C PRO A 55 -1.15 -1.15 -5.00
N MET A 56 -1.11 -1.27 -3.68
CA MET A 56 -0.95 -0.18 -2.72
C MET A 56 0.21 -0.48 -1.76
N GLU A 57 1.13 0.47 -1.62
CA GLU A 57 2.33 0.34 -0.77
C GLU A 57 2.41 1.42 0.31
N VAL A 58 2.84 1.05 1.51
CA VAL A 58 2.96 1.95 2.67
C VAL A 58 4.42 2.06 3.10
N PHE A 59 5.07 3.18 2.78
CA PHE A 59 6.47 3.41 3.12
C PHE A 59 6.65 4.09 4.49
N GLY A 60 6.84 3.28 5.54
CA GLY A 60 6.92 3.76 6.93
C GLY A 60 8.33 3.94 7.52
N MET A 61 9.40 3.58 6.81
CA MET A 61 10.78 3.59 7.34
C MET A 61 11.78 4.34 6.44
N ARG A 62 12.98 4.65 6.96
CA ARG A 62 14.04 5.37 6.22
C ARG A 62 15.47 4.92 6.55
N THR A 63 15.69 3.62 6.78
CA THR A 63 17.05 3.08 6.86
C THR A 63 17.67 2.97 5.46
N GLY A 64 19.00 2.91 5.36
CA GLY A 64 19.67 2.81 4.05
C GLY A 64 19.23 1.60 3.23
N GLU A 65 19.14 0.43 3.86
CA GLU A 65 18.62 -0.81 3.25
C GLU A 65 17.16 -0.66 2.82
N TYR A 66 16.33 0.00 3.63
CA TYR A 66 14.93 0.25 3.30
C TYR A 66 14.76 1.17 2.09
N LEU A 67 15.60 2.20 1.96
CA LEU A 67 15.58 3.09 0.80
C LEU A 67 15.94 2.38 -0.50
N LEU A 68 16.90 1.45 -0.45
CA LEU A 68 17.25 0.60 -1.59
C LEU A 68 16.06 -0.28 -1.99
N ARG A 69 15.43 -0.95 -1.01
CA ARG A 69 14.25 -1.80 -1.27
C ARG A 69 13.05 -1.00 -1.75
N LYS A 70 12.81 0.20 -1.20
CA LYS A 70 11.79 1.15 -1.67
C LYS A 70 12.01 1.52 -3.13
N SER A 71 13.26 1.85 -3.50
CA SER A 71 13.60 2.17 -4.89
C SER A 71 13.38 0.98 -5.82
N GLN A 72 13.76 -0.24 -5.40
CA GLN A 72 13.52 -1.46 -6.19
C GLN A 72 12.03 -1.73 -6.39
N LYS A 73 11.21 -1.60 -5.32
CA LYS A 73 9.76 -1.70 -5.41
C LYS A 73 9.16 -0.66 -6.36
N GLN A 74 9.59 0.61 -6.22
CA GLN A 74 9.15 1.69 -7.11
C GLN A 74 9.44 1.38 -8.58
N THR A 75 10.66 0.94 -8.90
CA THR A 75 11.02 0.52 -10.26
C THR A 75 10.14 -0.63 -10.73
N PHE A 76 10.00 -1.69 -9.93
CA PHE A 76 9.17 -2.84 -10.26
C PHE A 76 7.70 -2.46 -10.55
N TYR A 77 7.09 -1.65 -9.68
CA TYR A 77 5.70 -1.23 -9.88
C TYR A 77 5.55 -0.32 -11.09
N ASN A 78 6.48 0.61 -11.31
CA ASN A 78 6.46 1.47 -12.50
C ASN A 78 6.60 0.67 -13.79
N GLU A 79 7.46 -0.35 -13.83
CA GLU A 79 7.63 -1.23 -14.99
C GLU A 79 6.40 -2.11 -15.23
N LYS A 80 5.80 -2.65 -14.16
CA LYS A 80 4.70 -3.62 -14.25
C LYS A 80 3.32 -2.98 -14.45
N TYR A 81 3.07 -1.83 -13.84
CA TYR A 81 1.75 -1.18 -13.83
C TYR A 81 1.75 0.21 -14.48
N GLY A 82 2.92 0.80 -14.76
CA GLY A 82 3.06 2.19 -15.16
C GLY A 82 3.09 3.14 -13.95
N SER A 83 3.56 4.37 -14.15
CA SER A 83 3.74 5.36 -13.08
C SER A 83 2.44 5.73 -12.33
N ASP A 84 1.29 5.59 -12.99
CA ASP A 84 -0.04 5.89 -12.43
C ASP A 84 -0.85 4.61 -12.13
N GLY A 85 -0.25 3.43 -12.33
CA GLY A 85 -0.93 2.13 -12.18
C GLY A 85 -0.87 1.52 -10.78
N TRP A 86 -0.31 2.24 -9.82
CA TRP A 86 -0.18 1.82 -8.44
C TRP A 86 -0.25 3.02 -7.50
N TRP A 87 -0.58 2.78 -6.24
CA TRP A 87 -0.69 3.82 -5.22
C TRP A 87 0.37 3.59 -4.15
N TYR A 88 0.89 4.67 -3.58
CA TYR A 88 1.76 4.58 -2.42
C TYR A 88 1.60 5.77 -1.49
N TRP A 89 2.00 5.56 -0.24
CA TRP A 89 2.11 6.62 0.75
C TRP A 89 3.48 6.62 1.42
N ASP A 90 4.17 7.76 1.40
CA ASP A 90 5.40 8.00 2.18
C ASP A 90 5.05 8.44 3.61
N ALA A 91 4.62 7.46 4.41
CA ALA A 91 4.20 7.68 5.79
C ALA A 91 5.37 8.12 6.69
N TYR A 92 6.61 7.76 6.35
CA TYR A 92 7.78 8.26 7.07
C TYR A 92 7.91 9.78 6.97
N SER A 93 7.75 10.34 5.77
CA SER A 93 7.90 11.77 5.54
C SER A 93 6.66 12.56 6.00
N SER A 94 5.48 11.93 5.90
CA SER A 94 4.20 12.54 6.24
C SER A 94 3.28 11.53 6.94
N PRO A 95 3.45 11.29 8.25
CA PRO A 95 2.77 10.20 8.97
C PRO A 95 1.30 10.46 9.30
N SER A 96 0.81 11.68 9.08
CA SER A 96 -0.58 12.05 9.38
C SER A 96 -1.54 11.51 8.31
N ALA A 97 -2.71 11.02 8.74
CA ALA A 97 -3.74 10.49 7.84
C ALA A 97 -4.29 11.55 6.88
N GLU A 98 -4.24 12.82 7.29
CA GLU A 98 -4.61 13.98 6.49
C GLU A 98 -3.64 14.22 5.33
N ALA A 99 -2.37 13.85 5.49
CA ALA A 99 -1.35 13.95 4.46
C ALA A 99 -1.28 12.72 3.54
N MET A 100 -2.07 11.68 3.83
CA MET A 100 -2.13 10.49 2.98
C MET A 100 -2.79 10.82 1.64
N PRO A 101 -2.18 10.43 0.50
CA PRO A 101 -2.76 10.67 -0.82
C PRO A 101 -4.18 10.08 -0.91
N PRO A 102 -5.11 10.73 -1.63
CA PRO A 102 -6.43 10.16 -1.85
C PRO A 102 -6.29 8.83 -2.60
N PHE A 103 -7.17 7.89 -2.30
CA PHE A 103 -7.22 6.64 -3.05
C PHE A 103 -7.68 6.90 -4.48
N PRO A 104 -7.21 6.12 -5.47
CA PRO A 104 -7.73 6.18 -6.82
C PRO A 104 -9.26 6.04 -6.83
N PRO A 105 -9.96 6.67 -7.79
CA PRO A 105 -11.41 6.62 -7.84
C PRO A 105 -11.88 5.18 -8.04
N ALA A 106 -12.98 4.82 -7.38
CA ALA A 106 -13.66 3.58 -7.68
C ALA A 106 -14.10 3.59 -9.15
N GLY A 107 -13.80 2.52 -9.88
CA GLY A 107 -14.36 2.25 -11.19
C GLY A 107 -15.88 2.28 -11.07
N LYS A 108 -16.52 3.15 -11.85
CA LYS A 108 -17.98 3.12 -11.95
C LYS A 108 -18.36 1.73 -12.44
N ASN A 109 -18.91 0.88 -11.57
CA ASN A 109 -19.85 -0.13 -12.03
C ASN A 109 -20.95 0.67 -12.74
N ARG A 110 -20.88 0.74 -14.06
CA ARG A 110 -22.04 1.11 -14.88
C ARG A 110 -23.01 -0.05 -14.71
N GLY A 111 -23.78 0.00 -13.62
CA GLY A 111 -25.03 -0.74 -13.53
C GLY A 111 -25.85 -0.32 -14.74
N SER A 112 -25.93 -1.22 -15.70
CA SER A 112 -26.92 -1.20 -16.77
C SER A 112 -28.28 -1.60 -16.21
#